data_AF-A0A7X0R1Z2-F1
#
_entry.id   AF-A0A7X0R1Z2-F1
#
_cell.length_a   1.000
_cell.length_b   1.000
_cell.length_c   1.000
_cell.angle_alpha   90.00
_cell.angle_beta   90.00
_cell.angle_gamma   90.00
#
_symmetry.space_group_name_H-M   'P 1'
#
loop_
_entity.id
_entity.type
_entity.pdbx_description
1 polymer ?
#
loop_
_entity_poly.entity_id
_entity_poly.type
_entity_poly.pdbx_seq_one_letter_code
_entity_poly.pdbx_strand_id
1 'polypeptide(L)'
;MESVKTNLEDVIIHLSEEERQEPVTVILELFSMSTIDYWRIDLWQYLKAATTKLGWPMMRQPGDAVSLQKMLEKLMESCWLILLKKEASDGEVELPVFTPYSKEWWEEERQKRQEHRTNQKIYGGNIRLLRNRELDNPCLVLKAFFETMPLARWKNLLSDWTEYALRRTSMLEETENYDLLVHYEQLVKLLEVAWILNFRYLGKANIITDGEKQEAEADTTTTTTTALPSTIPLSLTLQKDIISFLQEVPPERLSDNLLRIYMGYLKYKGRDSPDDDDSTLHDFLKLYNLLRSAELDAKGIFEEIKRLEQEQAKN
;
A
#
# COMPACT_ATOMS: atom_id res chain seq x y z
N MET A 1 11.30 24.27 25.53
CA MET A 1 11.80 23.66 24.27
C MET A 1 12.83 22.56 24.54
N GLU A 2 13.76 22.71 25.48
CA GLU A 2 14.81 21.69 25.72
C GLU A 2 14.25 20.30 26.10
N SER A 3 13.18 20.24 26.90
CA SER A 3 12.51 18.99 27.32
C SER A 3 11.90 18.15 26.18
N VAL A 4 11.83 18.68 24.96
CA VAL A 4 11.38 17.92 23.77
C VAL A 4 12.57 17.24 23.07
N LYS A 5 13.76 17.83 23.13
CA LYS A 5 14.96 17.30 22.44
C LYS A 5 15.39 15.95 22.97
N THR A 6 15.41 15.79 24.30
CA THR A 6 15.80 14.53 24.96
C THR A 6 14.87 13.34 24.69
N ASN A 7 13.69 13.57 24.10
CA ASN A 7 12.79 12.48 23.65
C ASN A 7 12.94 12.13 22.15
N LEU A 8 13.69 12.91 21.36
CA LEU A 8 13.92 12.59 19.94
C LEU A 8 15.04 11.57 19.74
N GLU A 9 16.10 11.65 20.56
CA GLU A 9 17.29 10.80 20.42
C GLU A 9 16.98 9.32 20.72
N ASP A 10 16.16 9.03 21.73
CA ASP A 10 15.66 7.68 22.04
C ASP A 10 14.73 7.10 20.95
N VAL A 11 14.13 7.96 20.11
CA VAL A 11 13.14 7.58 19.10
C VAL A 11 13.78 7.36 17.71
N ILE A 12 14.92 7.99 17.43
CA ILE A 12 15.62 7.96 16.14
C ILE A 12 16.94 7.19 16.28
N ILE A 13 16.95 5.94 15.82
CA ILE A 13 17.96 4.92 16.12
C ILE A 13 18.73 4.49 14.86
N HIS A 14 18.07 4.47 13.70
CA HIS A 14 18.61 3.92 12.46
C HIS A 14 19.20 4.97 11.51
N LEU A 15 18.80 6.24 11.63
CA LEU A 15 19.38 7.32 10.83
C LEU A 15 20.78 7.72 11.31
N SER A 16 21.71 7.86 10.36
CA SER A 16 23.00 8.55 10.56
C SER A 16 22.80 10.05 10.84
N GLU A 17 23.85 10.78 11.21
CA GLU A 17 23.73 12.22 11.42
C GLU A 17 23.45 12.97 10.11
N GLU A 18 24.09 12.57 9.02
CA GLU A 18 23.85 13.09 7.67
C GLU A 18 22.39 12.88 7.24
N GLU A 19 21.83 11.70 7.55
CA GLU A 19 20.45 11.35 7.26
C GLU A 19 19.45 12.08 8.19
N ARG A 20 19.83 12.41 9.42
CA ARG A 20 19.03 13.30 10.30
C ARG A 20 18.96 14.72 9.74
N GLN A 21 20.06 15.20 9.15
CA GLN A 21 20.10 16.52 8.51
C GLN A 21 19.30 16.53 7.19
N GLU A 22 19.49 15.55 6.30
CA GLU A 22 18.77 15.44 5.02
C GLU A 22 18.00 14.11 4.85
N PRO A 23 16.87 13.91 5.56
CA PRO A 23 16.15 12.63 5.62
C PRO A 23 15.54 12.18 4.30
N VAL A 24 15.48 13.06 3.29
CA VAL A 24 15.07 12.69 1.93
C VAL A 24 16.11 11.78 1.27
N THR A 25 17.41 11.86 1.63
CA THR A 25 18.46 10.97 1.09
C THR A 25 18.11 9.49 1.24
N VAL A 26 17.59 9.08 2.39
CA VAL A 26 17.12 7.71 2.67
C VAL A 26 16.00 7.27 1.71
N ILE A 27 15.11 8.20 1.35
CA ILE A 27 14.03 7.93 0.39
C ILE A 27 14.60 7.77 -1.03
N LEU A 28 15.59 8.57 -1.41
CA LEU A 28 16.31 8.41 -2.69
C LEU A 28 17.08 7.08 -2.74
N GLU A 29 17.77 6.72 -1.65
CA GLU A 29 18.48 5.46 -1.49
C GLU A 29 17.53 4.26 -1.67
N LEU A 30 16.42 4.24 -0.93
CA LEU A 30 15.40 3.19 -0.97
C LEU A 30 14.86 2.93 -2.38
N PHE A 31 14.59 3.99 -3.16
CA PHE A 31 14.12 3.86 -4.55
C PHE A 31 15.24 3.77 -5.59
N SER A 32 16.51 3.91 -5.20
CA SER A 32 17.65 3.51 -6.03
C SER A 32 17.89 1.99 -5.99
N MET A 33 17.51 1.34 -4.89
CA MET A 33 17.65 -0.11 -4.70
C MET A 33 16.50 -0.91 -5.34
N SER A 34 15.27 -0.41 -5.31
CA SER A 34 14.10 -1.16 -5.81
C SER A 34 12.89 -0.28 -6.15
N THR A 35 11.95 -0.80 -6.96
CA THR A 35 10.72 -0.08 -7.35
C THR A 35 9.63 -0.23 -6.29
N ILE A 36 8.64 0.68 -6.27
CA ILE A 36 7.52 0.60 -5.32
C ILE A 36 6.70 -0.69 -5.44
N ASP A 37 6.61 -1.29 -6.62
CA ASP A 37 5.87 -2.55 -6.80
C ASP A 37 6.64 -3.75 -6.24
N TYR A 38 7.98 -3.77 -6.32
CA TYR A 38 8.77 -4.74 -5.58
C TYR A 38 8.68 -4.51 -4.06
N TRP A 39 8.78 -3.26 -3.58
CA TRP A 39 8.58 -2.95 -2.16
C TRP A 39 7.21 -3.42 -1.62
N ARG A 40 6.14 -3.33 -2.42
CA ARG A 40 4.82 -3.90 -2.09
C ARG A 40 4.82 -5.43 -2.05
N ILE A 41 5.48 -6.09 -3.01
CA ILE A 41 5.59 -7.55 -3.05
C ILE A 41 6.35 -8.05 -1.82
N ASP A 42 7.49 -7.45 -1.50
CA ASP A 42 8.32 -7.85 -0.36
C ASP A 42 7.60 -7.55 0.98
N LEU A 43 6.90 -6.42 1.11
CA LEU A 43 6.04 -6.11 2.28
C LEU A 43 4.86 -7.08 2.44
N TRP A 44 4.25 -7.53 1.35
CA TRP A 44 3.16 -8.51 1.37
C TRP A 44 3.66 -9.94 1.65
N GLN A 45 4.83 -10.32 1.11
CA GLN A 45 5.54 -11.54 1.49
C GLN A 45 5.88 -11.54 2.99
N TYR A 46 6.29 -10.40 3.53
CA TYR A 46 6.62 -10.22 4.94
C TYR A 46 5.40 -10.36 5.86
N LEU A 47 4.26 -9.76 5.51
CA LEU A 47 3.00 -10.02 6.23
C LEU A 47 2.60 -11.51 6.15
N LYS A 48 2.71 -12.15 4.98
CA LYS A 48 2.42 -13.58 4.81
C LYS A 48 3.37 -14.46 5.62
N ALA A 49 4.63 -14.07 5.80
CA ALA A 49 5.58 -14.76 6.66
C ALA A 49 5.13 -14.67 8.13
N ALA A 50 4.84 -13.47 8.64
CA ALA A 50 4.39 -13.27 10.03
C ALA A 50 3.03 -13.93 10.35
N THR A 51 2.13 -14.03 9.37
CA THR A 51 0.75 -14.51 9.57
C THR A 51 0.53 -15.99 9.21
N THR A 52 1.54 -16.74 8.75
CA THR A 52 1.37 -18.16 8.39
C THR A 52 2.40 -19.07 9.07
N LYS A 53 1.99 -20.33 9.34
CA LYS A 53 2.86 -21.37 9.93
C LYS A 53 4.12 -21.70 9.11
N LEU A 54 4.18 -21.24 7.86
CA LEU A 54 5.33 -21.45 7.00
C LEU A 54 6.49 -20.55 7.44
N GLY A 55 6.20 -19.29 7.83
CA GLY A 55 7.23 -18.32 8.22
C GLY A 55 8.09 -17.89 7.02
N TRP A 56 9.40 -17.86 7.22
CA TRP A 56 10.37 -17.27 6.30
C TRP A 56 10.39 -17.82 4.86
N PRO A 57 9.92 -19.04 4.51
CA PRO A 57 9.79 -19.48 3.12
C PRO A 57 8.73 -18.72 2.30
N MET A 58 8.01 -17.75 2.91
CA MET A 58 7.26 -16.72 2.18
C MET A 58 8.16 -15.60 1.63
N MET A 59 9.36 -15.45 2.20
CA MET A 59 10.47 -14.59 1.73
C MET A 59 11.47 -15.42 0.91
N ARG A 60 12.46 -14.78 0.29
CA ARG A 60 13.48 -15.48 -0.53
C ARG A 60 14.54 -16.13 0.37
N GLN A 61 14.88 -15.49 1.47
CA GLN A 61 15.76 -15.96 2.55
C GLN A 61 15.37 -15.31 3.89
N PRO A 62 15.69 -15.92 5.05
CA PRO A 62 15.35 -15.33 6.36
C PRO A 62 16.00 -13.95 6.62
N GLY A 63 17.13 -13.65 5.97
CA GLY A 63 17.78 -12.34 6.06
C GLY A 63 16.94 -11.19 5.47
N ASP A 64 15.99 -11.49 4.57
CA ASP A 64 15.16 -10.46 3.93
C ASP A 64 14.21 -9.79 4.93
N ALA A 65 13.65 -10.55 5.88
CA ALA A 65 12.75 -10.01 6.91
C ALA A 65 13.45 -8.95 7.78
N VAL A 66 14.62 -9.30 8.32
CA VAL A 66 15.45 -8.39 9.14
C VAL A 66 15.94 -7.18 8.34
N SER A 67 16.22 -7.37 7.05
CA SER A 67 16.64 -6.28 6.17
C SER A 67 15.47 -5.32 5.88
N LEU A 68 14.30 -5.87 5.55
CA LEU A 68 13.08 -5.10 5.28
C LEU A 68 12.58 -4.36 6.53
N GLN A 69 12.61 -4.99 7.71
CA GLN A 69 12.36 -4.31 8.99
C GLN A 69 13.23 -3.04 9.10
N LYS A 70 14.55 -3.17 8.98
CA LYS A 70 15.48 -2.03 9.12
C LYS A 70 15.23 -0.94 8.08
N MET A 71 14.94 -1.31 6.84
CA MET A 71 14.65 -0.33 5.77
C MET A 71 13.31 0.39 5.99
N LEU A 72 12.29 -0.31 6.49
CA LEU A 72 11.01 0.30 6.89
C LEU A 72 11.17 1.21 8.12
N GLU A 73 11.93 0.81 9.14
CA GLU A 73 12.19 1.65 10.32
C GLU A 73 13.02 2.89 9.98
N LYS A 74 14.05 2.76 9.14
CA LYS A 74 14.84 3.88 8.60
C LYS A 74 13.95 4.84 7.79
N LEU A 75 13.06 4.31 6.95
CA LEU A 75 12.07 5.10 6.22
C LEU A 75 11.11 5.85 7.16
N MET A 76 10.58 5.19 8.19
CA MET A 76 9.69 5.82 9.17
C MET A 76 10.37 6.95 9.94
N GLU A 77 11.62 6.76 10.38
CA GLU A 77 12.41 7.80 11.04
C GLU A 77 12.61 9.02 10.11
N SER A 78 12.94 8.79 8.84
CA SER A 78 13.04 9.86 7.83
C SER A 78 11.72 10.58 7.60
N CYS A 79 10.61 9.84 7.43
CA CYS A 79 9.29 10.42 7.26
C CYS A 79 8.83 11.22 8.50
N TRP A 80 9.16 10.77 9.71
CA TRP A 80 8.91 11.50 10.95
C TRP A 80 9.69 12.83 10.99
N LEU A 81 10.97 12.82 10.63
CA LEU A 81 11.76 14.06 10.53
C LEU A 81 11.26 15.01 9.44
N ILE A 82 10.77 14.49 8.30
CA ILE A 82 10.17 15.31 7.24
C ILE A 82 8.88 15.98 7.74
N LEU A 83 8.01 15.25 8.45
CA LEU A 83 6.82 15.83 9.07
C LEU A 83 7.18 16.91 10.10
N LEU A 84 8.09 16.63 11.04
CA LEU A 84 8.50 17.60 12.06
C LEU A 84 9.14 18.86 11.46
N LYS A 85 9.96 18.72 10.40
CA LYS A 85 10.54 19.89 9.69
C LYS A 85 9.46 20.72 9.01
N LYS A 86 8.45 20.09 8.41
CA LYS A 86 7.29 20.76 7.78
C LYS A 86 6.39 21.47 8.80
N GLU A 87 6.16 20.85 9.96
CA GLU A 87 5.34 21.45 11.03
C GLU A 87 6.08 22.63 11.71
N ALA A 88 7.41 22.55 11.82
CA ALA A 88 8.23 23.63 12.33
C ALA A 88 8.34 24.84 11.37
N SER A 89 8.20 24.66 10.06
CA SER A 89 8.27 25.75 9.07
C SER A 89 6.92 26.40 8.78
N ASP A 90 5.86 25.59 8.66
CA ASP A 90 4.57 26.02 8.09
C ASP A 90 3.41 25.99 9.10
N GLY A 91 3.65 25.49 10.33
CA GLY A 91 2.62 25.21 11.32
C GLY A 91 2.14 23.76 11.30
N GLU A 92 1.41 23.37 12.36
CA GLU A 92 0.89 22.01 12.54
C GLU A 92 0.03 21.54 11.37
N VAL A 93 0.19 20.28 10.95
CA VAL A 93 -0.58 19.69 9.86
C VAL A 93 -1.96 19.28 10.39
N GLU A 94 -2.95 20.15 10.20
CA GLU A 94 -4.35 19.84 10.51
C GLU A 94 -4.87 18.70 9.62
N LEU A 95 -5.39 17.63 10.25
CA LEU A 95 -6.08 16.57 9.54
C LEU A 95 -7.56 16.93 9.28
N PRO A 96 -8.12 16.59 8.11
CA PRO A 96 -9.53 16.82 7.84
C PRO A 96 -10.40 15.83 8.63
N VAL A 97 -10.98 16.32 9.73
CA VAL A 97 -11.87 15.55 10.61
C VAL A 97 -13.27 15.47 10.01
N PHE A 98 -13.80 14.25 9.89
CA PHE A 98 -15.18 13.98 9.50
C PHE A 98 -15.86 13.16 10.59
N THR A 99 -17.08 13.51 10.98
CA THR A 99 -17.90 12.65 11.82
C THR A 99 -18.30 11.39 11.03
N PRO A 100 -18.13 10.17 11.56
CA PRO A 100 -18.55 8.94 10.88
C PRO A 100 -20.03 9.00 10.46
N TYR A 101 -20.34 8.40 9.30
CA TYR A 101 -21.68 8.37 8.69
C TYR A 101 -22.29 9.73 8.31
N SER A 102 -21.58 10.84 8.51
CA SER A 102 -22.00 12.16 8.05
C SER A 102 -22.12 12.23 6.51
N LYS A 103 -22.89 13.20 6.02
CA LYS A 103 -23.03 13.45 4.57
C LYS A 103 -21.66 13.72 3.94
N GLU A 104 -20.83 14.47 4.67
CA GLU A 104 -19.48 14.89 4.33
C GLU A 104 -18.54 13.69 4.24
N TRP A 105 -18.62 12.75 5.21
CA TRP A 105 -17.86 11.49 5.18
C TRP A 105 -18.26 10.61 3.98
N TRP A 106 -19.57 10.52 3.67
CA TRP A 106 -20.03 9.80 2.49
C TRP A 106 -19.67 10.49 1.17
N GLU A 107 -19.52 11.82 1.15
CA GLU A 107 -19.06 12.58 -0.02
C GLU A 107 -17.55 12.39 -0.24
N GLU A 108 -16.75 12.44 0.83
CA GLU A 108 -15.33 12.12 0.85
C GLU A 108 -15.03 10.69 0.34
N GLU A 109 -15.72 9.68 0.88
CA GLU A 109 -15.53 8.27 0.49
C GLU A 109 -16.04 8.02 -0.96
N ARG A 110 -17.01 8.78 -1.46
CA ARG A 110 -17.38 8.79 -2.89
C ARG A 110 -16.29 9.41 -3.76
N GLN A 111 -15.72 10.54 -3.35
CA GLN A 111 -14.64 11.21 -4.07
C GLN A 111 -13.37 10.33 -4.15
N LYS A 112 -12.93 9.76 -3.03
CA LYS A 112 -11.81 8.80 -2.94
C LYS A 112 -11.89 7.67 -3.97
N ARG A 113 -13.08 7.11 -4.22
CA ARG A 113 -13.31 6.05 -5.23
C ARG A 113 -13.15 6.53 -6.68
N GLN A 114 -13.46 7.79 -6.95
CA GLN A 114 -13.27 8.43 -8.26
C GLN A 114 -11.79 8.83 -8.47
N GLU A 115 -11.14 9.35 -7.43
CA GLU A 115 -9.71 9.68 -7.44
C GLU A 115 -8.83 8.43 -7.63
N HIS A 116 -9.09 7.33 -6.91
CA HIS A 116 -8.36 6.06 -7.06
C HIS A 116 -8.24 5.61 -8.54
N ARG A 117 -9.36 5.62 -9.28
CA ARG A 117 -9.40 5.23 -10.71
C ARG A 117 -8.67 6.20 -11.64
N THR A 118 -8.44 7.43 -11.19
CA THR A 118 -7.77 8.50 -11.93
C THR A 118 -6.27 8.47 -11.64
N ASN A 119 -5.89 8.38 -10.37
CA ASN A 119 -4.51 8.32 -9.90
C ASN A 119 -3.84 7.02 -10.35
N GLN A 120 -4.54 5.88 -10.32
CA GLN A 120 -4.02 4.62 -10.86
C GLN A 120 -3.65 4.73 -12.35
N LYS A 121 -4.35 5.56 -13.14
CA LYS A 121 -4.01 5.82 -14.55
C LYS A 121 -2.85 6.80 -14.70
N ILE A 122 -2.91 7.95 -14.01
CA ILE A 122 -1.90 9.02 -14.11
C ILE A 122 -0.52 8.50 -13.68
N TYR A 123 -0.45 7.75 -12.57
CA TYR A 123 0.80 7.24 -12.01
C TYR A 123 1.09 5.80 -12.44
N GLY A 124 0.41 5.24 -13.45
CA GLY A 124 0.69 3.92 -13.99
C GLY A 124 0.62 2.76 -12.98
N GLY A 125 -0.26 2.84 -11.97
CA GLY A 125 -0.36 1.87 -10.89
C GLY A 125 0.61 2.06 -9.71
N ASN A 126 1.57 3.00 -9.81
CA ASN A 126 2.47 3.35 -8.72
C ASN A 126 1.73 4.00 -7.53
N ILE A 127 0.59 4.64 -7.77
CA ILE A 127 -0.32 5.14 -6.72
C ILE A 127 -1.60 4.32 -6.70
N ARG A 128 -1.98 3.85 -5.51
CA ARG A 128 -3.15 2.98 -5.27
C ARG A 128 -3.97 3.44 -4.07
N LEU A 129 -3.38 4.06 -3.06
CA LEU A 129 -4.02 4.46 -1.80
C LEU A 129 -4.11 5.99 -1.60
N LEU A 130 -3.28 6.79 -2.28
CA LEU A 130 -3.29 8.25 -2.10
C LEU A 130 -4.44 8.97 -2.84
N ARG A 131 -5.13 9.85 -2.11
CA ARG A 131 -6.08 10.86 -2.61
C ARG A 131 -5.34 12.06 -3.24
N ASN A 132 -6.04 12.87 -4.02
CA ASN A 132 -5.46 14.05 -4.68
C ASN A 132 -4.83 15.02 -3.67
N ARG A 133 -5.55 15.40 -2.61
CA ARG A 133 -5.00 16.27 -1.56
C ARG A 133 -3.81 15.67 -0.80
N GLU A 134 -3.68 14.34 -0.79
CA GLU A 134 -2.57 13.61 -0.17
C GLU A 134 -1.36 13.51 -1.12
N LEU A 135 -1.58 13.49 -2.43
CA LEU A 135 -0.54 13.70 -3.44
C LEU A 135 -0.04 15.14 -3.39
N ASP A 136 -0.94 16.11 -3.26
CA ASP A 136 -0.62 17.54 -3.15
C ASP A 136 0.20 17.82 -1.88
N ASN A 137 -0.31 17.42 -0.71
CA ASN A 137 0.37 17.52 0.58
C ASN A 137 0.54 16.13 1.25
N PRO A 138 1.66 15.41 0.98
CA PRO A 138 1.93 14.11 1.57
C PRO A 138 2.09 14.11 3.10
N CYS A 139 2.33 15.28 3.72
CA CYS A 139 2.45 15.35 5.17
C CYS A 139 1.10 15.09 5.89
N LEU A 140 -0.04 15.26 5.21
CA LEU A 140 -1.35 14.81 5.73
C LEU A 140 -1.36 13.30 6.00
N VAL A 141 -0.68 12.51 5.16
CA VAL A 141 -0.59 11.06 5.31
C VAL A 141 0.38 10.71 6.43
N LEU A 142 1.52 11.40 6.51
CA LEU A 142 2.51 11.17 7.57
C LEU A 142 1.91 11.47 8.95
N LYS A 143 1.21 12.62 9.09
CA LYS A 143 0.49 12.98 10.31
C LYS A 143 -0.52 11.89 10.71
N ALA A 144 -1.40 11.48 9.79
CA ALA A 144 -2.37 10.41 10.03
C ALA A 144 -1.73 9.04 10.37
N PHE A 145 -0.58 8.71 9.76
CA PHE A 145 0.16 7.48 10.01
C PHE A 145 0.73 7.42 11.45
N PHE A 146 1.28 8.54 11.93
CA PHE A 146 1.84 8.64 13.28
C PHE A 146 0.80 8.94 14.37
N GLU A 147 -0.36 9.51 14.03
CA GLU A 147 -1.54 9.56 14.91
C GLU A 147 -2.21 8.18 15.08
N THR A 148 -2.27 7.38 14.01
CA THR A 148 -2.79 6.00 14.07
C THR A 148 -1.97 5.16 15.06
N MET A 149 -0.65 5.30 15.05
CA MET A 149 0.25 4.63 15.97
C MET A 149 1.57 5.42 16.10
N PRO A 150 2.08 5.71 17.32
CA PRO A 150 3.37 6.37 17.50
C PRO A 150 4.54 5.57 16.91
N LEU A 151 5.57 6.25 16.40
CA LEU A 151 6.76 5.66 15.77
C LEU A 151 7.38 4.50 16.59
N ALA A 152 7.52 4.64 17.90
CA ALA A 152 8.05 3.57 18.75
C ALA A 152 7.18 2.29 18.75
N ARG A 153 5.85 2.41 18.63
CA ARG A 153 4.96 1.25 18.49
C ARG A 153 5.00 0.64 17.09
N TRP A 154 5.17 1.44 16.03
CA TRP A 154 5.38 0.93 14.67
C TRP A 154 6.64 0.06 14.58
N LYS A 155 7.74 0.48 15.22
CA LYS A 155 8.97 -0.32 15.34
C LYS A 155 8.73 -1.64 16.06
N ASN A 156 8.05 -1.61 17.20
CA ASN A 156 7.71 -2.83 17.93
C ASN A 156 6.87 -3.79 17.07
N LEU A 157 5.86 -3.29 16.34
CA LEU A 157 5.05 -4.09 15.42
C LEU A 157 5.91 -4.72 14.29
N LEU A 158 6.86 -3.97 13.74
CA LEU A 158 7.80 -4.53 12.75
C LEU A 158 8.76 -5.56 13.38
N SER A 159 9.17 -5.39 14.63
CA SER A 159 9.96 -6.40 15.36
C SER A 159 9.15 -7.67 15.60
N ASP A 160 7.89 -7.55 16.00
CA ASP A 160 6.95 -8.69 16.13
C ASP A 160 6.80 -9.41 14.78
N TRP A 161 6.59 -8.66 13.69
CA TRP A 161 6.48 -9.24 12.35
C TRP A 161 7.76 -9.98 11.92
N THR A 162 8.95 -9.47 12.22
CA THR A 162 10.20 -10.19 11.96
C THR A 162 10.35 -11.43 12.85
N GLU A 163 9.98 -11.36 14.12
CA GLU A 163 10.01 -12.53 15.00
C GLU A 163 9.08 -13.64 14.50
N TYR A 164 7.80 -13.34 14.21
CA TYR A 164 6.87 -14.33 13.66
C TYR A 164 7.29 -14.80 12.25
N ALA A 165 7.78 -13.91 11.39
CA ALA A 165 8.29 -14.28 10.07
C ALA A 165 9.50 -15.22 10.14
N LEU A 166 10.30 -15.22 11.21
CA LEU A 166 11.42 -16.15 11.40
C LEU A 166 11.05 -17.44 12.15
N ARG A 167 9.89 -17.46 12.82
CA ARG A 167 9.33 -18.62 13.53
C ARG A 167 8.60 -19.59 12.57
N ARG A 168 8.01 -20.64 13.14
CA ARG A 168 7.10 -21.60 12.48
C ARG A 168 5.69 -21.58 13.10
N THR A 169 5.30 -20.43 13.62
CA THR A 169 4.01 -20.19 14.28
C THR A 169 3.42 -18.90 13.73
N SER A 170 2.10 -18.79 13.71
CA SER A 170 1.41 -17.63 13.16
C SER A 170 1.13 -16.58 14.23
N MET A 171 1.37 -15.31 13.91
CA MET A 171 0.91 -14.18 14.73
C MET A 171 -0.63 -14.19 14.94
N LEU A 172 -1.41 -14.80 14.04
CA LEU A 172 -2.86 -14.97 14.16
C LEU A 172 -3.29 -16.09 15.13
N GLU A 173 -2.34 -16.91 15.61
CA GLU A 173 -2.60 -17.97 16.59
C GLU A 173 -2.04 -17.64 17.98
N GLU A 174 -0.99 -16.82 18.06
CA GLU A 174 -0.39 -16.37 19.33
C GLU A 174 -0.87 -14.97 19.76
N THR A 175 -1.54 -14.19 18.91
CA THR A 175 -2.00 -12.82 19.24
C THR A 175 -3.44 -12.52 18.79
N GLU A 176 -4.13 -11.66 19.53
CA GLU A 176 -5.46 -11.10 19.19
C GLU A 176 -5.36 -9.86 18.26
N ASN A 177 -4.28 -9.74 17.48
CA ASN A 177 -4.05 -8.56 16.62
C ASN A 177 -4.84 -8.66 15.30
N TYR A 178 -6.11 -8.28 15.33
CA TYR A 178 -7.00 -8.32 14.16
C TYR A 178 -6.74 -7.21 13.12
N ASP A 179 -5.99 -6.16 13.48
CA ASP A 179 -5.76 -4.97 12.64
C ASP A 179 -4.59 -5.10 11.65
N LEU A 180 -3.99 -6.29 11.51
CA LEU A 180 -2.83 -6.53 10.64
C LEU A 180 -3.00 -6.08 9.18
N LEU A 181 -4.22 -6.15 8.63
CA LEU A 181 -4.52 -5.62 7.28
C LEU A 181 -4.55 -4.08 7.25
N VAL A 182 -5.00 -3.43 8.33
CA VAL A 182 -4.96 -1.96 8.48
C VAL A 182 -3.51 -1.50 8.61
N HIS A 183 -2.70 -2.20 9.41
CA HIS A 183 -1.27 -1.94 9.52
C HIS A 183 -0.56 -2.07 8.16
N TYR A 184 -0.85 -3.13 7.40
CA TYR A 184 -0.33 -3.29 6.03
C TYR A 184 -0.78 -2.17 5.08
N GLU A 185 -2.06 -1.76 5.08
CA GLU A 185 -2.54 -0.65 4.24
C GLU A 185 -1.80 0.66 4.56
N GLN A 186 -1.60 0.97 5.84
CA GLN A 186 -0.83 2.14 6.28
C GLN A 186 0.64 2.08 5.83
N LEU A 187 1.29 0.91 5.90
CA LEU A 187 2.68 0.72 5.43
C LEU A 187 2.80 0.86 3.90
N VAL A 188 1.84 0.33 3.12
CA VAL A 188 1.79 0.58 1.67
C VAL A 188 1.55 2.07 1.38
N LYS A 189 0.72 2.74 2.17
CA LYS A 189 0.46 4.18 2.02
C LYS A 189 1.69 5.05 2.33
N LEU A 190 2.50 4.64 3.32
CA LEU A 190 3.80 5.25 3.61
C LEU A 190 4.79 5.09 2.44
N LEU A 191 4.85 3.91 1.81
CA LEU A 191 5.66 3.67 0.61
C LEU A 191 5.21 4.55 -0.58
N GLU A 192 3.91 4.78 -0.75
CA GLU A 192 3.40 5.71 -1.78
C GLU A 192 3.78 7.17 -1.52
N VAL A 193 3.75 7.62 -0.26
CA VAL A 193 4.26 8.94 0.14
C VAL A 193 5.74 9.07 -0.17
N ALA A 194 6.54 8.07 0.22
CA ALA A 194 7.97 8.05 -0.03
C ALA A 194 8.28 8.13 -1.54
N TRP A 195 7.54 7.39 -2.37
CA TRP A 195 7.70 7.43 -3.82
C TRP A 195 7.33 8.79 -4.42
N ILE A 196 6.29 9.46 -3.92
CA ILE A 196 5.93 10.83 -4.32
C ILE A 196 7.01 11.85 -3.90
N LEU A 197 7.61 11.69 -2.72
CA LEU A 197 8.71 12.52 -2.26
C LEU A 197 9.96 12.34 -3.13
N ASN A 198 10.32 11.10 -3.47
CA ASN A 198 11.38 10.78 -4.44
C ASN A 198 11.13 11.45 -5.80
N PHE A 199 9.95 11.21 -6.40
CA PHE A 199 9.56 11.77 -7.70
C PHE A 199 9.61 13.31 -7.71
N ARG A 200 9.10 13.96 -6.65
CA ARG A 200 9.14 15.42 -6.49
C ARG A 200 10.56 15.96 -6.29
N TYR A 201 11.44 15.22 -5.63
CA TYR A 201 12.84 15.63 -5.43
C TYR A 201 13.63 15.56 -6.75
N LEU A 202 13.52 14.45 -7.48
CA LEU A 202 14.16 14.28 -8.78
C LEU A 202 13.66 15.30 -9.81
N GLY A 203 12.35 15.58 -9.82
CA GLY A 203 11.77 16.64 -10.66
C GLY A 203 12.34 18.04 -10.37
N LYS A 204 12.60 18.37 -9.10
CA LYS A 204 13.27 19.63 -8.72
C LYS A 204 14.74 19.66 -9.14
N ALA A 205 15.46 18.56 -9.00
CA ALA A 205 16.87 18.47 -9.37
C ALA A 205 17.07 18.75 -10.87
N ASN A 206 16.24 18.16 -11.73
CA ASN A 206 16.27 18.38 -13.17
C ASN A 206 16.01 19.87 -13.52
N ILE A 207 14.99 20.50 -12.93
CA ILE A 207 14.69 21.93 -13.16
C ILE A 207 15.87 22.84 -12.79
N ILE A 208 16.66 22.48 -11.78
CA ILE A 208 17.87 23.23 -11.40
C ILE A 208 18.98 23.03 -12.45
N THR A 209 19.20 21.81 -12.94
CA THR A 209 20.24 21.56 -13.98
C THR A 209 19.86 22.08 -15.37
N ASP A 210 18.57 22.10 -15.70
CA ASP A 210 18.06 22.57 -16.98
C ASP A 210 17.98 24.10 -17.01
N GLY A 211 17.75 24.74 -15.85
CA GLY A 211 17.89 26.19 -15.65
C GLY A 211 19.31 26.74 -15.85
N GLU A 212 20.32 25.87 -15.90
CA GLU A 212 21.69 26.22 -16.32
C GLU A 212 21.99 25.88 -17.79
N LYS A 213 21.06 25.26 -18.54
CA LYS A 213 21.38 24.58 -19.82
C LYS A 213 20.38 24.68 -20.99
N GLN A 214 19.20 25.28 -20.84
CA GLN A 214 18.27 25.51 -21.96
C GLN A 214 17.67 26.93 -21.93
N GLU A 215 17.37 27.64 -23.01
CA GLU A 215 17.74 27.60 -24.44
C GLU A 215 18.17 26.27 -25.11
N ALA A 216 17.23 25.32 -25.31
CA ALA A 216 17.11 24.50 -26.55
C ALA A 216 15.95 23.47 -26.52
N GLU A 217 14.89 23.76 -27.28
CA GLU A 217 14.00 22.82 -28.02
C GLU A 217 13.12 21.78 -27.27
N ALA A 218 12.09 21.26 -27.98
CA ALA A 218 11.02 20.34 -27.56
C ALA A 218 10.81 19.23 -28.66
N ASP A 219 10.00 18.17 -28.56
CA ASP A 219 8.52 18.16 -28.36
C ASP A 219 7.88 16.72 -28.34
N THR A 220 6.60 16.63 -27.90
CA THR A 220 5.49 15.63 -28.15
C THR A 220 5.49 14.12 -27.71
N THR A 221 4.28 13.51 -27.69
CA THR A 221 3.82 12.23 -27.04
C THR A 221 2.96 11.32 -27.99
N THR A 222 2.45 10.09 -27.70
CA THR A 222 1.19 9.70 -26.95
C THR A 222 0.84 8.16 -27.07
N THR A 223 -0.37 7.67 -26.65
CA THR A 223 -0.77 6.24 -26.34
C THR A 223 -2.26 5.90 -26.74
N THR A 224 -2.81 4.64 -26.63
CA THR A 224 -4.28 4.24 -26.36
C THR A 224 -4.59 2.68 -26.38
N THR A 225 -5.85 2.20 -26.12
CA THR A 225 -6.25 1.00 -25.30
C THR A 225 -7.67 0.37 -25.58
N THR A 226 -8.11 -0.66 -24.79
CA THR A 226 -9.52 -1.18 -24.45
C THR A 226 -10.20 -2.24 -25.39
N ALA A 227 -11.23 -3.09 -25.07
CA ALA A 227 -12.16 -3.37 -23.92
C ALA A 227 -12.77 -4.84 -23.93
N LEU A 228 -13.66 -5.26 -22.98
CA LEU A 228 -14.19 -6.67 -22.84
C LEU A 228 -15.58 -6.89 -22.11
N PRO A 229 -16.40 -7.94 -22.46
CA PRO A 229 -17.56 -8.51 -21.68
C PRO A 229 -17.54 -10.08 -21.56
N SER A 230 -18.54 -10.96 -21.22
CA SER A 230 -19.99 -10.98 -20.84
C SER A 230 -20.33 -12.25 -19.94
N THR A 231 -21.61 -12.63 -19.64
CA THR A 231 -21.99 -13.60 -18.51
C THR A 231 -23.39 -14.29 -18.52
N ILE A 232 -23.56 -15.49 -17.88
CA ILE A 232 -24.71 -15.94 -17.00
C ILE A 232 -24.49 -17.39 -16.37
N PRO A 233 -25.09 -17.81 -15.20
CA PRO A 233 -24.57 -18.91 -14.34
C PRO A 233 -25.39 -20.24 -14.19
N LEU A 234 -24.89 -21.21 -13.39
CA LEU A 234 -25.28 -22.65 -13.32
C LEU A 234 -25.89 -23.09 -11.94
N SER A 235 -25.97 -24.42 -11.65
CA SER A 235 -26.33 -25.04 -10.35
C SER A 235 -25.39 -26.22 -9.97
N LEU A 236 -25.28 -26.54 -8.67
CA LEU A 236 -24.45 -27.55 -7.93
C LEU A 236 -23.23 -28.23 -8.61
N THR A 237 -23.34 -28.75 -9.84
CA THR A 237 -22.19 -28.92 -10.75
C THR A 237 -21.34 -27.64 -10.72
N LEU A 238 -22.01 -26.48 -10.79
CA LEU A 238 -21.48 -25.12 -10.54
C LEU A 238 -20.51 -25.05 -9.37
N GLN A 239 -20.70 -25.80 -8.29
CA GLN A 239 -19.84 -25.69 -7.11
C GLN A 239 -18.49 -26.41 -7.30
N LYS A 240 -18.48 -27.51 -8.06
CA LYS A 240 -17.24 -28.16 -8.53
C LYS A 240 -16.65 -27.40 -9.71
N ASP A 241 -17.49 -26.94 -10.62
CA ASP A 241 -17.11 -26.12 -11.77
C ASP A 241 -16.52 -24.78 -11.30
N ILE A 242 -17.02 -24.17 -10.22
CA ILE A 242 -16.42 -22.97 -9.57
C ILE A 242 -15.03 -23.28 -9.04
N ILE A 243 -14.81 -24.45 -8.42
CA ILE A 243 -13.49 -24.82 -7.89
C ILE A 243 -12.51 -25.06 -9.04
N SER A 244 -12.96 -25.68 -10.14
CA SER A 244 -12.18 -25.83 -11.38
C SER A 244 -11.94 -24.48 -12.08
N PHE A 245 -12.94 -23.60 -12.11
CA PHE A 245 -12.90 -22.26 -12.69
C PHE A 245 -12.00 -21.31 -11.89
N LEU A 246 -11.94 -21.45 -10.57
CA LEU A 246 -10.97 -20.76 -9.70
C LEU A 246 -9.52 -21.18 -9.99
N GLN A 247 -9.32 -22.30 -10.70
CA GLN A 247 -8.02 -22.81 -11.14
C GLN A 247 -7.75 -22.54 -12.63
N GLU A 248 -8.78 -22.48 -13.49
CA GLU A 248 -8.65 -22.24 -14.94
C GLU A 248 -8.84 -20.78 -15.38
N VAL A 249 -9.57 -19.94 -14.63
CA VAL A 249 -9.99 -18.60 -15.07
C VAL A 249 -9.29 -17.52 -14.26
N PRO A 250 -8.66 -16.50 -14.90
CA PRO A 250 -7.89 -15.50 -14.18
C PRO A 250 -8.76 -14.73 -13.16
N PRO A 251 -8.22 -14.46 -11.96
CA PRO A 251 -9.01 -13.94 -10.81
C PRO A 251 -9.66 -12.57 -11.04
N GLU A 252 -9.27 -11.87 -12.10
CA GLU A 252 -9.93 -10.69 -12.69
C GLU A 252 -11.45 -10.85 -12.84
N ARG A 253 -11.91 -12.05 -13.22
CA ARG A 253 -13.35 -12.33 -13.38
C ARG A 253 -14.05 -12.64 -12.06
N LEU A 254 -13.31 -12.82 -10.97
CA LEU A 254 -13.88 -13.11 -9.65
C LEU A 254 -14.19 -11.83 -8.87
N SER A 255 -13.23 -10.91 -8.83
CA SER A 255 -13.35 -9.62 -8.15
C SER A 255 -14.51 -8.78 -8.71
N ASP A 256 -14.64 -8.69 -10.04
CA ASP A 256 -15.76 -8.00 -10.72
C ASP A 256 -17.12 -8.68 -10.50
N ASN A 257 -17.20 -10.02 -10.47
CA ASN A 257 -18.47 -10.71 -10.24
C ASN A 257 -18.94 -10.63 -8.79
N LEU A 258 -18.04 -10.67 -7.81
CA LEU A 258 -18.37 -10.41 -6.40
C LEU A 258 -18.89 -8.98 -6.20
N LEU A 259 -18.22 -7.99 -6.78
CA LEU A 259 -18.69 -6.60 -6.77
C LEU A 259 -20.07 -6.45 -7.43
N ARG A 260 -20.33 -7.17 -8.53
CA ARG A 260 -21.62 -7.19 -9.22
C ARG A 260 -22.74 -7.88 -8.44
N ILE A 261 -22.43 -8.97 -7.72
CA ILE A 261 -23.35 -9.64 -6.79
C ILE A 261 -23.71 -8.70 -5.63
N TYR A 262 -22.72 -8.03 -5.04
CA TYR A 262 -22.92 -7.08 -3.94
C TYR A 262 -23.78 -5.88 -4.34
N MET A 263 -23.48 -5.27 -5.50
CA MET A 263 -24.30 -4.18 -6.05
C MET A 263 -25.71 -4.65 -6.47
N GLY A 264 -25.93 -5.95 -6.67
CA GLY A 264 -27.25 -6.55 -6.80
C GLY A 264 -27.98 -6.70 -5.46
N TYR A 265 -27.28 -7.20 -4.43
CA TYR A 265 -27.78 -7.35 -3.06
C TYR A 265 -28.29 -6.02 -2.50
N LEU A 266 -27.47 -4.96 -2.52
CA LEU A 266 -27.88 -3.62 -2.06
C LEU A 266 -29.14 -3.10 -2.79
N LYS A 267 -29.23 -3.35 -4.11
CA LYS A 267 -30.37 -2.91 -4.94
C LYS A 267 -31.66 -3.69 -4.68
N TYR A 268 -31.54 -4.87 -4.07
CA TYR A 268 -32.66 -5.72 -3.66
C TYR A 268 -33.09 -5.45 -2.21
N LYS A 269 -32.12 -5.29 -1.29
CA LYS A 269 -32.36 -5.08 0.14
C LYS A 269 -32.89 -3.67 0.48
N GLY A 270 -32.54 -2.67 -0.33
CA GLY A 270 -32.92 -1.25 -0.18
C GLY A 270 -34.40 -0.94 -0.44
N ARG A 271 -35.32 -1.71 0.15
CA ARG A 271 -36.75 -1.39 0.26
C ARG A 271 -37.26 -1.47 1.70
N ASP A 272 -36.89 -2.50 2.47
CA ASP A 272 -37.58 -2.83 3.74
C ASP A 272 -36.67 -3.37 4.87
N SER A 273 -35.33 -3.32 4.76
CA SER A 273 -34.42 -3.84 5.82
C SER A 273 -33.90 -2.75 6.76
N PRO A 274 -34.04 -2.89 8.09
CA PRO A 274 -33.41 -1.99 9.07
C PRO A 274 -31.96 -2.39 9.44
N ASP A 275 -31.17 -1.36 9.73
CA ASP A 275 -30.15 -1.24 10.79
C ASP A 275 -28.94 -2.19 10.90
N ASP A 276 -28.60 -3.02 9.90
CA ASP A 276 -27.29 -3.74 9.88
C ASP A 276 -26.66 -3.91 8.47
N ASP A 277 -26.74 -2.86 7.64
CA ASP A 277 -26.08 -2.84 6.32
C ASP A 277 -24.59 -2.43 6.36
N ASP A 278 -24.16 -1.64 7.35
CA ASP A 278 -22.76 -1.16 7.42
C ASP A 278 -21.77 -2.25 7.85
N SER A 279 -22.16 -3.16 8.76
CA SER A 279 -21.40 -4.38 9.09
C SER A 279 -21.22 -5.24 7.84
N THR A 280 -22.33 -5.51 7.15
CA THR A 280 -22.38 -6.29 5.91
C THR A 280 -21.52 -5.66 4.79
N LEU A 281 -21.54 -4.33 4.66
CA LEU A 281 -20.69 -3.57 3.73
C LEU A 281 -19.20 -3.68 4.08
N HIS A 282 -18.85 -3.54 5.36
CA HIS A 282 -17.47 -3.55 5.83
C HIS A 282 -16.79 -4.90 5.60
N ASP A 283 -17.46 -6.01 5.95
CA ASP A 283 -16.90 -7.35 5.74
C ASP A 283 -16.90 -7.76 4.26
N PHE A 284 -17.85 -7.27 3.44
CA PHE A 284 -17.78 -7.47 1.99
C PHE A 284 -16.61 -6.69 1.35
N LEU A 285 -16.31 -5.47 1.82
CA LEU A 285 -15.14 -4.70 1.38
C LEU A 285 -13.83 -5.38 1.79
N LYS A 286 -13.73 -5.95 3.00
CA LYS A 286 -12.60 -6.80 3.40
C LYS A 286 -12.42 -7.98 2.45
N LEU A 287 -13.48 -8.72 2.18
CA LEU A 287 -13.45 -9.89 1.29
C LEU A 287 -13.05 -9.52 -0.15
N TYR A 288 -13.58 -8.43 -0.69
CA TYR A 288 -13.21 -7.90 -2.01
C TYR A 288 -11.73 -7.51 -2.06
N ASN A 289 -11.23 -6.78 -1.06
CA ASN A 289 -9.82 -6.38 -0.99
C ASN A 289 -8.88 -7.59 -0.84
N LEU A 290 -9.23 -8.56 0.00
CA LEU A 290 -8.47 -9.81 0.19
C LEU A 290 -8.32 -10.57 -1.14
N LEU A 291 -9.41 -10.71 -1.89
CA LEU A 291 -9.43 -11.40 -3.18
C LEU A 291 -8.73 -10.60 -4.28
N ARG A 292 -8.77 -9.26 -4.23
CA ARG A 292 -8.02 -8.39 -5.14
C ARG A 292 -6.50 -8.41 -4.86
N SER A 293 -6.08 -8.61 -3.61
CA SER A 293 -4.66 -8.88 -3.28
C SER A 293 -4.22 -10.26 -3.78
N ALA A 294 -5.06 -11.29 -3.62
CA ALA A 294 -4.81 -12.62 -4.18
C ALA A 294 -4.77 -12.61 -5.73
N GLU A 295 -5.57 -11.76 -6.39
CA GLU A 295 -5.53 -11.55 -7.85
C GLU A 295 -4.15 -11.06 -8.32
N LEU A 296 -3.55 -10.12 -7.57
CA LEU A 296 -2.24 -9.55 -7.90
C LEU A 296 -1.09 -10.53 -7.65
N ASP A 297 -1.13 -11.27 -6.53
CA ASP A 297 -0.18 -12.36 -6.23
C ASP A 297 -0.18 -13.43 -7.33
N ALA A 298 -1.36 -13.91 -7.73
CA ALA A 298 -1.50 -14.97 -8.73
C ALA A 298 -0.92 -14.56 -10.10
N LYS A 299 -1.07 -13.29 -10.48
CA LYS A 299 -0.50 -12.73 -11.72
C LYS A 299 1.03 -12.73 -11.69
N GLY A 300 1.63 -12.21 -10.61
CA GLY A 300 3.09 -12.19 -10.47
C GLY A 300 3.72 -13.58 -10.50
N ILE A 301 3.10 -14.56 -9.83
CA ILE A 301 3.54 -15.96 -9.85
C ILE A 301 3.44 -16.55 -11.27
N PHE A 302 2.36 -16.27 -12.01
CA PHE A 302 2.17 -16.78 -13.37
C PHE A 302 3.17 -16.18 -14.38
N GLU A 303 3.52 -14.90 -14.24
CA GLU A 303 4.54 -14.26 -15.07
C GLU A 303 5.96 -14.79 -14.78
N GLU A 304 6.29 -15.06 -13.52
CA GLU A 304 7.58 -15.66 -13.13
C GLU A 304 7.76 -17.07 -13.70
N ILE A 305 6.74 -17.94 -13.54
CA ILE A 305 6.75 -19.30 -14.11
C ILE A 305 6.98 -19.24 -15.63
N LYS A 306 6.24 -18.36 -16.32
CA LYS A 306 6.34 -18.16 -17.77
C LYS A 306 7.69 -17.59 -18.21
N ARG A 307 8.43 -16.89 -17.34
CA ARG A 307 9.82 -16.47 -17.61
C ARG A 307 10.76 -17.66 -17.53
N LEU A 308 10.65 -18.47 -16.48
CA LEU A 308 11.47 -19.67 -16.27
C LEU A 308 11.31 -20.70 -17.40
N GLU A 309 10.09 -20.91 -17.90
CA GLU A 309 9.83 -21.75 -19.09
C GLU A 309 10.56 -21.22 -20.34
N GLN A 310 10.58 -19.89 -20.55
CA GLN A 310 11.27 -19.26 -21.68
C GLN A 310 12.79 -19.20 -21.53
N GLU A 311 13.32 -19.35 -20.32
CA GLU A 311 14.74 -19.50 -20.04
C GLU A 311 15.18 -20.95 -20.27
N GLN A 312 14.38 -21.94 -19.84
CA GLN A 312 14.63 -23.35 -20.12
C GLN A 312 14.56 -23.67 -21.63
N ALA A 313 13.64 -23.07 -22.37
CA ALA A 313 13.50 -23.26 -23.82
C ALA A 313 14.61 -22.63 -24.70
N LYS A 314 15.66 -22.05 -24.08
CA LYS A 314 16.81 -21.41 -24.77
C LYS A 314 18.15 -22.10 -24.51
N ASN A 315 18.18 -23.15 -23.69
CA ASN A 315 19.37 -23.92 -23.32
C ASN A 315 19.32 -25.35 -23.88
#